data_AF-D1LWU6-F1
#
_entry.id   AF-D1LWU6-F1
#
_cell.length_a   1.000
_cell.length_b   1.000
_cell.length_c   1.000
_cell.angle_alpha   90.00
_cell.angle_beta   90.00
_cell.angle_gamma   90.00
#
_symmetry.space_group_name_H-M   'P 1'
#
loop_
_entity.id
_entity.type
_entity.pdbx_description
1 polymer ?
#
loop_
_entity_poly.entity_id
_entity_poly.type
_entity_poly.pdbx_seq_one_letter_code
_entity_poly.pdbx_strand_id
1 'polypeptide(L)'
;DPDYYEFEVNIFFDDAFELCDENVEDMVVNRFVKQFVEVIDEAASNVHQCNIKLKPPKKYPTPYGGRLEWILPGGNKLVVHLKDKIKIRHRKRWSQVIERVEFYLQLA
;
A
#
# COMPACT_ATOMS: atom_id res chain seq x y z
N ASP A 1 26.28 2.45 14.59
CA ASP A 1 25.83 3.06 15.84
C ASP A 1 24.85 2.11 16.51
N PRO A 2 25.01 1.75 17.79
CA PRO A 2 24.03 0.93 18.51
C PRO A 2 22.59 1.50 18.52
N ASP A 3 22.40 2.78 18.14
CA ASP A 3 21.10 3.46 18.07
C ASP A 3 20.53 3.60 16.64
N TYR A 4 21.08 2.90 15.64
CA TYR A 4 20.54 2.93 14.28
C TYR A 4 19.27 2.06 14.17
N TYR A 5 18.13 2.69 13.91
CA TYR A 5 16.85 2.02 13.64
C TYR A 5 16.34 2.42 12.24
N GLU A 6 15.95 1.43 11.43
CA GLU A 6 15.22 1.68 10.18
C GLU A 6 13.72 1.63 10.48
N PHE A 7 13.01 2.72 10.18
CA PHE A 7 11.57 2.82 10.38
C PHE A 7 10.85 2.59 9.06
N GLU A 8 9.97 1.58 9.06
CA GLU A 8 9.09 1.28 7.93
C GLU A 8 7.63 1.30 8.38
N VAL A 9 6.80 2.04 7.63
CA VAL A 9 5.37 2.14 7.88
C VAL A 9 4.65 1.23 6.89
N ASN A 10 3.79 0.36 7.42
CA ASN A 10 2.97 -0.55 6.61
C ASN A 10 1.48 -0.28 6.85
N ILE A 11 0.75 0.07 5.79
CA ILE A 11 -0.71 0.27 5.81
C ILE A 11 -1.38 -0.85 5.02
N PHE A 12 -2.46 -1.42 5.55
CA PHE A 12 -3.14 -2.57 4.96
C PHE A 12 -4.59 -2.24 4.60
N PHE A 13 -4.93 -2.28 3.31
CA PHE A 13 -6.30 -2.08 2.80
C PHE A 13 -6.95 -3.42 2.47
N ASP A 14 -8.03 -3.76 3.18
CA ASP A 14 -8.87 -4.91 2.80
C ASP A 14 -9.87 -4.50 1.70
N ASP A 15 -10.21 -5.45 0.82
CA ASP A 15 -11.09 -5.24 -0.33
C ASP A 15 -10.78 -3.95 -1.12
N ALA A 16 -9.51 -3.81 -1.50
CA ALA A 16 -8.96 -2.59 -2.08
C ALA A 16 -9.35 -2.36 -3.56
N PHE A 17 -10.05 -3.31 -4.18
CA PHE A 17 -10.40 -3.31 -5.59
C PHE A 17 -11.90 -3.49 -5.80
N GLU A 18 -12.44 -2.77 -6.76
CA GLU A 18 -13.84 -2.81 -7.20
C GLU A 18 -13.93 -2.86 -8.73
N LEU A 19 -15.07 -3.31 -9.24
CA LEU A 19 -15.33 -3.30 -10.69
C LEU A 19 -15.45 -1.85 -11.16
N CYS A 20 -14.88 -1.54 -12.33
CA CYS A 20 -15.05 -0.23 -12.93
C CYS A 20 -16.49 -0.08 -13.46
N ASP A 21 -17.13 1.04 -13.14
CA ASP A 21 -18.49 1.35 -13.60
C ASP A 21 -18.58 1.49 -15.13
N GLU A 22 -17.50 1.95 -15.76
CA GLU A 22 -17.42 2.18 -17.21
C GLU A 22 -16.99 0.93 -17.99
N ASN A 23 -16.18 0.07 -17.37
CA ASN A 23 -15.71 -1.16 -17.98
C ASN A 23 -15.72 -2.31 -16.98
N VAL A 24 -16.72 -3.20 -17.10
CA VAL A 24 -16.94 -4.31 -16.18
C VAL A 24 -15.81 -5.36 -16.22
N GLU A 25 -14.94 -5.32 -17.23
CA GLU A 25 -13.75 -6.18 -17.33
C GLU A 25 -12.56 -5.65 -16.54
N ASP A 26 -12.58 -4.36 -16.16
CA ASP A 26 -11.48 -3.70 -15.46
C ASP A 26 -11.73 -3.64 -13.95
N MET A 27 -10.69 -4.02 -13.19
CA MET A 27 -10.63 -3.81 -11.74
C MET A 27 -9.92 -2.50 -11.44
N VAL A 28 -10.58 -1.61 -10.72
CA VAL A 28 -10.02 -0.34 -10.26
C VAL A 28 -9.85 -0.35 -8.75
N VAL A 29 -8.93 0.47 -8.25
CA VAL A 29 -8.82 0.66 -6.80
C VAL A 29 -10.08 1.33 -6.26
N ASN A 30 -10.50 0.93 -5.06
CA ASN A 30 -11.72 1.43 -4.47
C ASN A 30 -11.61 2.93 -4.10
N ARG A 31 -12.76 3.54 -3.79
CA ARG A 31 -12.83 4.96 -3.38
C ARG A 31 -11.93 5.31 -2.19
N PHE A 32 -11.69 4.40 -1.26
CA PHE A 32 -10.87 4.66 -0.06
C PHE A 32 -9.39 4.76 -0.40
N VAL A 33 -8.92 3.91 -1.32
CA VAL A 33 -7.55 3.97 -1.83
C VAL A 33 -7.35 5.25 -2.66
N LYS A 34 -8.33 5.62 -3.49
CA LYS A 34 -8.30 6.91 -4.23
C LYS A 34 -8.20 8.09 -3.27
N GLN A 35 -9.10 8.15 -2.28
CA GLN A 35 -9.09 9.19 -1.26
C GLN A 35 -7.76 9.22 -0.50
N PHE A 36 -7.20 8.07 -0.14
CA PHE A 36 -5.90 8.01 0.54
C PHE A 36 -4.79 8.67 -0.30
N VAL A 37 -4.73 8.37 -1.59
CA VAL A 37 -3.73 8.95 -2.51
C VAL A 37 -3.91 10.45 -2.68
N GLU A 38 -5.14 10.96 -2.61
CA GLU A 38 -5.43 12.40 -2.70
C GLU A 38 -5.02 13.15 -1.43
N VAL A 39 -5.25 12.58 -0.25
CA VAL A 39 -5.01 13.27 1.04
C VAL A 39 -3.58 13.12 1.57
N ILE A 40 -2.78 12.20 1.04
CA ILE A 40 -1.45 11.90 1.60
C ILE A 40 -0.49 13.08 1.51
N ASP A 41 -0.54 13.85 0.42
CA ASP A 41 0.30 15.04 0.23
C ASP A 41 -0.09 16.17 1.20
N GLU A 42 -1.39 16.35 1.42
CA GLU A 42 -1.91 17.32 2.40
C GLU A 42 -1.53 16.90 3.83
N ALA A 43 -1.70 15.62 4.15
CA ALA A 43 -1.32 15.07 5.46
C ALA A 43 0.18 15.24 5.72
N ALA A 44 1.03 14.95 4.72
CA ALA A 44 2.48 15.15 4.83
C ALA A 44 2.81 16.63 5.04
N SER A 45 2.17 17.53 4.31
CA SER A 45 2.39 18.98 4.45
C SER A 45 1.98 19.51 5.83
N ASN A 46 0.85 19.04 6.36
CA ASN A 46 0.35 19.43 7.67
C ASN A 46 1.24 18.96 8.81
N VAL A 47 1.76 17.72 8.74
CA VAL A 47 2.64 17.16 9.78
C VAL A 47 3.99 17.89 9.82
N HIS A 48 4.55 18.21 8.66
CA HIS A 48 5.86 18.84 8.57
C HIS A 48 5.83 20.38 8.55
N GLN A 49 4.63 20.99 8.65
CA GLN A 49 4.40 22.44 8.63
C GLN A 49 5.06 23.16 7.44
N CYS A 50 5.24 22.45 6.32
CA CYS A 50 5.80 22.97 5.09
C CYS A 50 5.11 22.30 3.90
N ASN A 51 5.11 22.96 2.74
CA ASN A 51 4.45 22.43 1.56
C ASN A 51 5.25 21.25 0.98
N ILE A 52 4.86 20.03 1.34
CA ILE A 52 5.51 18.80 0.89
C ILE A 52 4.65 18.16 -0.18
N LYS A 53 5.20 18.07 -1.39
CA LYS A 53 4.67 17.20 -2.43
C LYS A 53 5.46 15.90 -2.43
N LEU A 54 4.82 14.79 -2.07
CA LEU A 54 5.47 13.50 -2.17
C LEU A 54 5.64 13.14 -3.64
N LYS A 55 6.71 12.39 -3.94
CA LYS A 55 6.83 11.79 -5.26
C LYS A 55 5.69 10.79 -5.46
N PRO A 56 5.18 10.62 -6.69
CA PRO A 56 4.20 9.59 -6.98
C PRO A 56 4.66 8.22 -6.47
N PRO A 57 3.74 7.39 -5.94
CA PRO A 57 4.09 6.08 -5.43
C PRO A 57 4.65 5.20 -6.54
N LYS A 58 5.60 4.35 -6.18
CA LYS A 58 5.94 3.19 -7.02
C LYS A 58 4.86 2.14 -6.85
N LYS A 59 4.35 1.63 -7.97
CA LYS A 59 3.27 0.63 -8.01
C LYS A 59 3.86 -0.73 -8.34
N TYR A 60 3.58 -1.73 -7.52
CA TYR A 60 4.03 -3.09 -7.70
C TYR A 60 2.85 -4.05 -7.74
N PRO A 61 2.74 -4.92 -8.76
CA PRO A 61 1.80 -6.04 -8.69
C PRO A 61 2.30 -7.04 -7.64
N THR A 62 1.39 -7.57 -6.83
CA THR A 62 1.73 -8.55 -5.79
C THR A 62 0.79 -9.76 -5.87
N PRO A 63 1.18 -10.93 -5.34
CA PRO A 63 0.32 -12.12 -5.33
C PRO A 63 -1.02 -11.89 -4.62
N TYR A 64 -1.08 -10.96 -3.66
CA TYR A 64 -2.30 -10.61 -2.94
C TYR A 64 -3.09 -9.45 -3.54
N GLY A 65 -2.61 -8.80 -4.60
CA GLY A 65 -3.27 -7.64 -5.20
C GLY A 65 -2.27 -6.66 -5.77
N GLY A 66 -1.99 -5.59 -5.03
CA GLY A 66 -0.99 -4.59 -5.38
C GLY A 66 -0.31 -3.98 -4.14
N ARG A 67 0.76 -3.24 -4.39
CA ARG A 67 1.52 -2.51 -3.37
C ARG A 67 1.91 -1.13 -3.90
N LEU A 68 1.73 -0.12 -3.06
CA LEU A 68 2.16 1.26 -3.34
C LEU A 68 3.27 1.63 -2.36
N GLU A 69 4.35 2.20 -2.85
CA GLU A 69 5.50 2.59 -2.03
C GLU A 69 5.82 4.07 -2.21
N TRP A 70 5.94 4.77 -1.09
CA TRP A 70 6.43 6.13 -1.00
C TRP A 70 7.72 6.18 -0.20
N ILE A 71 8.55 7.16 -0.52
CA ILE A 71 9.66 7.58 0.32
C ILE A 71 9.22 8.87 1.01
N LEU A 72 9.05 8.79 2.32
CA LEU A 72 8.67 9.93 3.14
C LEU A 72 9.86 10.91 3.32
N PRO A 73 9.59 12.17 3.66
CA PRO A 73 10.62 13.11 4.08
C PRO A 73 11.43 12.52 5.24
N GLY A 74 12.75 12.49 5.10
CA GLY A 74 13.64 11.82 6.07
C GLY A 74 14.06 10.40 5.68
N GLY A 75 13.63 9.89 4.52
CA GLY A 75 14.12 8.63 3.96
C GLY A 75 13.38 7.38 4.43
N ASN A 76 12.41 7.53 5.32
CA ASN A 76 11.58 6.41 5.79
C ASN A 76 10.66 5.90 4.68
N LYS A 77 10.47 4.58 4.63
CA LYS A 77 9.60 3.94 3.64
C LYS A 77 8.18 3.86 4.17
N LEU A 78 7.23 4.26 3.32
CA LEU A 78 5.80 4.00 3.52
C LEU A 78 5.34 3.00 2.47
N VAL A 79 4.88 1.85 2.94
CA VAL A 79 4.40 0.75 2.13
C VAL A 79 2.91 0.57 2.38
N VAL A 80 2.12 0.60 1.31
CA VAL A 80 0.67 0.41 1.38
C VAL A 80 0.31 -0.84 0.60
N HIS A 81 -0.25 -1.81 1.31
CA HIS A 81 -0.65 -3.11 0.78
C HIS A 81 -2.13 -3.09 0.41
N LEU A 82 -2.43 -3.40 -0.84
CA LEU A 82 -3.77 -3.44 -1.40
C LEU A 82 -4.17 -4.90 -1.62
N LYS A 83 -5.13 -5.40 -0.85
CA LYS A 83 -5.63 -6.77 -1.02
C LYS A 83 -6.76 -6.83 -2.02
N ASP A 84 -6.61 -7.74 -2.95
CA ASP A 84 -7.61 -8.14 -3.93
C ASP A 84 -8.37 -9.37 -3.41
N LYS A 85 -9.69 -9.22 -3.23
CA LYS A 85 -10.57 -10.29 -2.72
C LYS A 85 -10.71 -11.47 -3.69
N ILE A 86 -10.38 -11.30 -4.97
CA ILE A 86 -10.46 -12.35 -5.99
C ILE A 86 -9.20 -13.22 -5.95
N LYS A 87 -8.05 -12.61 -5.68
CA LYS A 87 -6.76 -13.33 -5.56
C LYS A 87 -6.60 -14.04 -4.23
N ILE A 88 -7.21 -13.53 -3.17
CA ILE A 88 -7.08 -14.07 -1.81
C ILE A 88 -8.37 -14.74 -1.35
N ARG A 89 -8.25 -15.97 -0.82
CA ARG A 89 -9.37 -16.71 -0.22
C ARG A 89 -10.12 -15.83 0.79
N HIS A 90 -11.44 -15.80 0.67
CA HIS A 90 -12.31 -15.07 1.60
C HIS A 90 -12.00 -15.36 3.08
N ARG A 91 -12.15 -14.33 3.91
CA ARG A 91 -11.92 -14.33 5.37
C ARG A 91 -10.48 -14.60 5.82
N LYS A 92 -9.49 -14.56 4.91
CA LYS A 92 -8.07 -14.57 5.29
C LYS A 92 -7.66 -13.21 5.86
N ARG A 93 -7.00 -13.26 7.03
CA ARG A 93 -6.39 -12.10 7.70
C ARG A 93 -5.04 -11.77 7.07
N TRP A 94 -4.65 -10.50 7.13
CA TRP A 94 -3.38 -10.02 6.57
C TRP A 94 -2.15 -10.77 7.11
N SER A 95 -2.09 -11.09 8.40
CA SER A 95 -0.97 -11.87 8.96
C SER A 95 -0.76 -13.20 8.23
N GLN A 96 -1.84 -13.89 7.87
CA GLN A 96 -1.77 -15.16 7.12
C GLN A 96 -1.40 -14.96 5.65
N VAL A 97 -1.68 -13.78 5.10
CA VAL A 97 -1.29 -13.43 3.73
C VAL A 97 0.20 -13.12 3.70
N ILE A 98 0.68 -12.30 4.65
CA ILE A 98 2.08 -11.90 4.77
C ILE A 98 2.97 -13.10 5.08
N GLU A 99 2.61 -13.95 6.06
CA GLU A 99 3.36 -15.17 6.37
C GLU A 99 3.62 -16.03 5.12
N ARG A 100 2.59 -16.22 4.28
CA ARG A 100 2.74 -16.96 3.03
C ARG A 100 3.63 -16.23 2.03
N VAL A 101 3.47 -14.93 1.87
CA VAL A 101 4.24 -14.13 0.90
C VAL A 101 5.73 -14.10 1.26
N GLU A 102 6.04 -13.90 2.54
CA GLU A 102 7.42 -13.95 3.05
C GLU A 102 8.05 -15.32 2.82
N PHE A 103 7.30 -16.40 3.08
CA PHE A 103 7.75 -17.75 2.79
C PHE A 103 8.09 -17.97 1.31
N TYR A 104 7.27 -17.45 0.37
CA TYR A 104 7.56 -17.55 -1.06
C TYR A 104 8.74 -16.68 -1.49
N LEU A 105 8.94 -15.50 -0.89
CA LEU A 105 10.08 -14.62 -1.20
C LEU A 105 11.41 -15.16 -0.68
N GLN A 106 11.42 -15.99 0.37
CA GLN A 106 12.62 -16.67 0.85
C GLN A 106 13.04 -17.87 -0.01
N LEU A 107 12.13 -18.39 -0.83
CA LEU A 107 12.36 -19.54 -1.70
C LEU A 107 12.70 -19.17 -3.15
N ALA A 108 12.64 -17.89 -3.51
CA ALA A 108 12.92 -17.35 -4.84
C ALA A 108 14.28 -16.64 -4.87
#